data_AF-A0A933RPI8-F1
#
_entry.id   AF-A0A933RPI8-F1
#
_cell.length_a   1.000
_cell.length_b   1.000
_cell.length_c   1.000
_cell.angle_alpha   90.00
_cell.angle_beta   90.00
_cell.angle_gamma   90.00
#
_symmetry.space_group_name_H-M   'P 1'
#
loop_
_entity.id
_entity.type
_entity.pdbx_description
1 polymer ?
#
loop_
_entity_poly.entity_id
_entity_poly.type
_entity_poly.pdbx_seq_one_letter_code
_entity_poly.pdbx_strand_id
1 'polypeptide(L)'
;MIATALVASAGASVLAQHDDPTILARAIEKQLGKKTNTGAPRVVQIKKGVKNGKNVLGISLNANNSPTRAGLQIGVFNDAAKVCKILKGWGWPARVESVMIGEYYSPPNTGTNNLTHLIFAARIASGKISETDWDAFDARNIPEIMDDVEVYEPIR
;
A
#
# COMPACT_ATOMS: atom_id res chain seq x y z
N MET A 1 -22.61 -2.36 47.24
CA MET A 1 -21.37 -2.33 46.44
C MET A 1 -21.65 -3.08 45.16
N ILE A 2 -21.78 -2.39 44.02
CA ILE A 2 -21.96 -3.03 42.71
C ILE A 2 -20.62 -2.94 42.00
N ALA A 3 -20.05 -4.09 41.69
CA ALA A 3 -18.80 -4.22 40.95
C ALA A 3 -19.01 -3.76 39.50
N THR A 4 -18.33 -2.68 39.11
CA THR A 4 -18.22 -2.26 37.71
C THR A 4 -17.18 -3.14 37.04
N ALA A 5 -17.61 -4.23 36.42
CA ALA A 5 -16.76 -5.07 35.58
C ALA A 5 -17.07 -4.84 34.09
N LEU A 6 -16.03 -4.41 33.38
CA LEU A 6 -15.70 -4.80 32.00
C LEU A 6 -16.53 -4.20 30.84
N VAL A 7 -16.12 -3.02 30.36
CA VAL A 7 -16.38 -2.55 28.98
C VAL A 7 -15.05 -2.36 28.20
N ALA A 8 -14.09 -3.28 28.39
CA ALA A 8 -12.76 -3.19 27.76
C ALA A 8 -12.58 -4.10 26.52
N SER A 9 -13.52 -5.00 26.22
CA SER A 9 -13.30 -6.06 25.21
C SER A 9 -13.77 -5.71 23.79
N ALA A 10 -14.66 -4.73 23.60
CA ALA A 10 -15.12 -4.35 22.26
C ALA A 10 -14.10 -3.49 21.50
N GLY A 11 -13.44 -2.55 22.19
CA GLY A 11 -12.44 -1.66 21.58
C GLY A 11 -11.14 -2.38 21.20
N ALA A 12 -10.67 -3.31 22.04
CA ALA A 12 -9.44 -4.06 21.79
C ALA A 12 -9.57 -5.03 20.59
N SER A 13 -10.75 -5.64 20.39
CA SER A 13 -11.01 -6.55 19.27
C SER A 13 -11.08 -5.81 17.92
N VAL A 14 -11.73 -4.63 17.90
CA VAL A 14 -11.76 -3.77 16.70
C VAL A 14 -10.36 -3.26 16.38
N LEU A 15 -9.61 -2.77 17.38
CA LEU A 15 -8.23 -2.31 17.16
C LEU A 15 -7.30 -3.44 16.68
N ALA A 16 -7.41 -4.65 17.24
CA ALA A 16 -6.62 -5.81 16.83
C ALA A 16 -6.91 -6.26 15.39
N GLN A 17 -8.17 -6.21 14.95
CA GLN A 17 -8.55 -6.52 13.56
C GLN A 17 -7.96 -5.50 12.57
N HIS A 18 -7.91 -4.23 12.94
CA HIS A 18 -7.31 -3.20 12.10
C HIS A 18 -5.78 -3.32 12.00
N ASP A 19 -5.15 -4.12 12.86
CA ASP A 19 -3.72 -4.37 12.90
C ASP A 19 -3.25 -5.59 12.09
N ASP A 20 -4.19 -6.35 11.53
CA ASP A 20 -3.91 -7.55 10.74
C ASP A 20 -3.54 -7.18 9.29
N PRO A 21 -2.32 -7.50 8.83
CA PRO A 21 -1.93 -7.34 7.42
C PRO A 21 -2.89 -8.01 6.42
N THR A 22 -3.54 -9.11 6.82
CA THR A 22 -4.53 -9.82 6.01
C THR A 22 -5.79 -8.99 5.79
N ILE A 23 -6.25 -8.28 6.81
CA ILE A 23 -7.43 -7.41 6.74
C ILE A 23 -7.09 -6.17 5.91
N LEU A 24 -5.91 -5.58 6.09
CA LEU A 24 -5.43 -4.49 5.24
C LEU A 24 -5.33 -4.92 3.77
N ALA A 25 -4.82 -6.12 3.48
CA ALA A 25 -4.76 -6.65 2.12
C ALA A 25 -6.15 -6.69 1.46
N ARG A 26 -7.17 -7.18 2.17
CA ARG A 26 -8.56 -7.18 1.68
C ARG A 26 -9.11 -5.77 1.44
N ALA A 27 -8.76 -4.80 2.30
CA ALA A 27 -9.17 -3.41 2.10
C ALA A 27 -8.54 -2.80 0.85
N ILE A 28 -7.26 -3.08 0.61
CA ILE A 28 -6.54 -2.67 -0.62
C ILE A 28 -7.16 -3.35 -1.85
N GLU A 29 -7.39 -4.66 -1.82
CA GLU A 29 -8.04 -5.40 -2.91
C GLU A 29 -9.45 -4.87 -3.24
N LYS A 30 -10.21 -4.42 -2.22
CA LYS A 30 -11.54 -3.84 -2.43
C LYS A 30 -11.48 -2.53 -3.25
N GLN A 31 -10.42 -1.76 -3.12
CA GLN A 31 -10.25 -0.47 -3.80
C GLN A 31 -9.48 -0.58 -5.13
N LEU A 32 -8.49 -1.48 -5.20
CA LEU A 32 -7.63 -1.63 -6.37
C LEU A 32 -8.04 -2.79 -7.30
N GLY A 33 -8.96 -3.65 -6.85
CA GLY A 33 -9.28 -4.93 -7.48
C GLY A 33 -8.47 -6.09 -6.89
N LYS A 34 -9.00 -7.31 -6.99
CA LYS A 34 -8.35 -8.53 -6.46
C LYS A 34 -7.21 -9.03 -7.36
N LYS A 35 -7.31 -8.79 -8.66
CA LYS A 35 -6.36 -9.23 -9.68
C LYS A 35 -6.04 -8.09 -10.63
N THR A 36 -4.85 -8.12 -11.22
CA THR A 36 -4.50 -7.33 -12.39
C THR A 36 -5.27 -7.84 -13.61
N ASN A 37 -5.27 -7.06 -14.68
CA ASN A 37 -5.75 -7.46 -16.00
C ASN A 37 -4.97 -8.64 -16.62
N THR A 38 -3.76 -8.94 -16.14
CA THR A 38 -2.99 -10.15 -16.50
C THR A 38 -3.33 -11.38 -15.65
N GLY A 39 -4.24 -11.24 -14.68
CA GLY A 39 -4.70 -12.30 -13.80
C GLY A 39 -3.84 -12.53 -12.55
N ALA A 40 -2.75 -11.77 -12.37
CA ALA A 40 -1.92 -11.83 -11.17
C ALA A 40 -2.66 -11.22 -9.96
N PRO A 41 -2.44 -11.71 -8.72
CA PRO A 41 -2.99 -11.09 -7.52
C PRO A 41 -2.57 -9.62 -7.41
N ARG A 42 -3.49 -8.72 -7.02
CA ARG A 42 -3.18 -7.28 -6.95
C ARG A 42 -2.25 -6.96 -5.77
N VAL A 43 -2.50 -7.55 -4.61
CA VAL A 43 -1.63 -7.46 -3.44
C VAL A 43 -0.68 -8.66 -3.44
N VAL A 44 0.61 -8.41 -3.44
CA VAL A 44 1.65 -9.45 -3.35
C VAL A 44 1.94 -9.78 -1.89
N GLN A 45 2.20 -8.74 -1.09
CA GLN A 45 2.57 -8.90 0.31
C GLN A 45 2.31 -7.62 1.09
N ILE A 46 1.93 -7.79 2.36
CA ILE A 46 1.97 -6.73 3.37
C ILE A 46 2.74 -7.27 4.56
N LYS A 47 3.78 -6.54 5.01
CA LYS A 47 4.66 -7.00 6.08
C LYS A 47 5.00 -5.86 7.02
N LYS A 48 4.79 -6.06 8.32
CA LYS A 48 5.36 -5.20 9.37
C LYS A 48 6.83 -5.60 9.59
N GLY A 49 7.69 -4.62 9.80
CA GLY A 49 9.10 -4.87 10.11
C GLY A 49 9.70 -3.71 10.90
N VAL A 50 10.96 -3.89 11.26
CA VAL A 50 11.79 -2.86 11.89
C VAL A 50 12.97 -2.58 10.97
N LYS A 51 13.15 -1.32 10.57
CA LYS A 51 14.30 -0.86 9.78
C LYS A 51 14.97 0.29 10.51
N ASN A 52 16.26 0.14 10.84
CA ASN A 52 17.03 1.14 11.58
C ASN A 52 16.35 1.58 12.90
N GLY A 53 15.78 0.62 13.64
CA GLY A 53 15.06 0.89 14.90
C GLY A 53 13.65 1.46 14.75
N LYS A 54 13.19 1.71 13.52
CA LYS A 54 11.87 2.30 13.23
C LYS A 54 10.88 1.24 12.78
N ASN A 55 9.64 1.33 13.25
CA ASN A 55 8.55 0.48 12.80
C ASN A 55 8.13 0.87 11.38
N VAL A 56 8.15 -0.09 10.44
CA VAL A 56 7.85 0.14 9.03
C VAL A 56 6.79 -0.84 8.55
N LEU A 57 5.88 -0.37 7.69
CA LEU A 57 4.96 -1.22 6.93
C LEU A 57 5.43 -1.32 5.48
N GLY A 58 5.76 -2.52 5.02
CA GLY A 58 6.00 -2.79 3.60
C GLY A 58 4.73 -3.27 2.91
N ILE A 59 4.40 -2.67 1.76
CA ILE A 59 3.28 -3.02 0.90
C ILE A 59 3.82 -3.27 -0.50
N SER A 60 3.58 -4.47 -1.03
CA SER A 60 3.99 -4.88 -2.37
C SER A 60 2.75 -5.19 -3.20
N LEU A 61 2.62 -4.55 -4.37
CA LEU A 61 1.48 -4.69 -5.29
C LEU A 61 1.94 -5.09 -6.69
N ASN A 62 1.11 -5.80 -7.45
CA ASN A 62 1.32 -5.96 -8.89
C ASN A 62 0.57 -4.87 -9.63
N ALA A 63 1.26 -3.97 -10.33
CA ALA A 63 0.64 -2.91 -11.11
C ALA A 63 -0.35 -3.47 -12.13
N ASN A 64 -1.48 -2.79 -12.29
CA ASN A 64 -2.41 -3.14 -13.35
C ASN A 64 -1.78 -2.75 -14.70
N ASN A 65 -1.72 -3.67 -15.68
CA ASN A 65 -0.92 -3.46 -16.89
C ASN A 65 -1.41 -2.22 -17.65
N SER A 66 -0.49 -1.29 -17.88
CA SER A 66 -0.61 -0.19 -18.84
C SER A 66 0.64 -0.22 -19.74
N PRO A 67 0.49 -0.30 -21.07
CA PRO A 67 1.62 -0.57 -21.98
C PRO A 67 2.50 0.65 -22.29
N THR A 68 2.28 1.80 -21.61
CA THR A 68 3.01 3.05 -21.89
C THR A 68 3.68 3.58 -20.63
N ARG A 69 4.85 4.23 -20.78
CA ARG A 69 5.60 4.83 -19.67
C ARG A 69 4.75 5.84 -18.87
N ALA A 70 4.03 6.72 -19.57
CA ALA A 70 3.13 7.69 -18.95
C ALA A 70 1.93 7.02 -18.25
N GLY A 71 1.35 5.98 -18.88
CA GLY A 71 0.25 5.22 -18.30
C GLY A 71 0.65 4.40 -17.06
N LEU A 72 1.87 3.89 -17.00
CA LEU A 72 2.43 3.22 -15.83
C LEU A 72 2.66 4.20 -14.68
N GLN A 73 3.30 5.34 -14.96
CA GLN A 73 3.59 6.34 -13.94
C GLN A 73 2.33 6.92 -13.30
N ILE A 74 1.32 7.26 -14.12
CA ILE A 74 0.02 7.73 -13.60
C ILE A 74 -0.69 6.61 -12.83
N GLY A 75 -0.58 5.36 -13.29
CA GLY A 75 -1.17 4.20 -12.61
C GLY A 75 -0.62 4.02 -11.19
N VAL A 76 0.70 3.84 -11.06
CA VAL A 76 1.35 3.59 -9.77
C VAL A 76 1.18 4.75 -8.80
N PHE A 77 1.11 5.99 -9.29
CA PHE A 77 0.81 7.14 -8.43
C PHE A 77 -0.63 7.11 -7.90
N ASN A 78 -1.61 6.78 -8.75
CA ASN A 78 -2.99 6.63 -8.31
C ASN A 78 -3.14 5.52 -7.28
N ASP A 79 -2.44 4.41 -7.48
CA ASP A 79 -2.45 3.27 -6.58
C ASP A 79 -1.81 3.63 -5.23
N ALA A 80 -0.64 4.28 -5.25
CA ALA A 80 0.02 4.80 -4.06
C ALA A 80 -0.87 5.77 -3.26
N ALA A 81 -1.57 6.70 -3.95
CA ALA A 81 -2.50 7.62 -3.31
C ALA A 81 -3.69 6.88 -2.65
N LYS A 82 -4.27 5.91 -3.35
CA LYS A 82 -5.36 5.07 -2.80
C LYS A 82 -4.90 4.24 -1.61
N VAL A 83 -3.71 3.67 -1.66
CA VAL A 83 -3.11 2.95 -0.52
C VAL A 83 -2.98 3.89 0.68
N CYS A 84 -2.43 5.09 0.49
CA CYS A 84 -2.28 6.05 1.58
C CYS A 84 -3.63 6.49 2.16
N LYS A 85 -4.65 6.69 1.32
CA LYS A 85 -6.03 6.95 1.76
C LYS A 85 -6.57 5.83 2.65
N ILE A 86 -6.37 4.57 2.26
CA ILE A 86 -6.78 3.40 3.06
C ILE A 86 -6.03 3.38 4.38
N LEU A 87 -4.71 3.59 4.36
CA LEU A 87 -3.89 3.58 5.57
C LEU A 87 -4.33 4.66 6.57
N LYS A 88 -4.61 5.88 6.09
CA LYS A 88 -5.16 6.97 6.90
C LYS A 88 -6.50 6.58 7.52
N GLY A 89 -7.45 6.11 6.71
CA GLY A 89 -8.79 5.70 7.19
C GLY A 89 -8.78 4.54 8.17
N TRP A 90 -7.72 3.72 8.16
CA TRP A 90 -7.56 2.56 9.04
C TRP A 90 -6.64 2.82 10.24
N GLY A 91 -6.10 4.03 10.39
CA GLY A 91 -5.29 4.44 11.53
C GLY A 91 -3.88 3.86 11.57
N TRP A 92 -3.35 3.39 10.44
CA TRP A 92 -1.97 2.88 10.34
C TRP A 92 -0.88 3.90 10.68
N PRO A 93 -1.02 5.20 10.37
CA PRO A 93 -0.01 6.19 10.72
C PRO A 93 0.35 6.28 12.21
N ALA A 94 -0.55 5.89 13.10
CA ALA A 94 -0.29 5.88 14.54
C ALA A 94 0.56 4.67 15.01
N ARG A 95 0.84 3.71 14.11
CA ARG A 95 1.39 2.37 14.47
C ARG A 95 2.74 2.08 13.83
N VAL A 96 3.07 2.81 12.77
CA VAL A 96 4.35 2.72 12.06
C VAL A 96 4.89 4.12 11.86
N GLU A 97 6.19 4.25 11.74
CA GLU A 97 6.83 5.54 11.43
C GLU A 97 6.81 5.86 9.94
N SER A 98 6.87 4.83 9.10
CA SER A 98 6.83 4.99 7.65
C SER A 98 6.24 3.77 6.96
N VAL A 99 5.86 3.98 5.71
CA VAL A 99 5.32 2.96 4.81
C VAL A 99 6.17 2.91 3.56
N MET A 100 6.55 1.71 3.14
CA MET A 100 7.22 1.45 1.87
C MET A 100 6.22 0.82 0.91
N ILE A 101 6.03 1.43 -0.26
CA ILE A 101 5.17 0.93 -1.32
C ILE A 101 6.06 0.51 -2.48
N GLY A 102 5.97 -0.75 -2.87
CA GLY A 102 6.61 -1.29 -4.06
C GLY A 102 5.55 -1.80 -5.03
N GLU A 103 5.61 -1.37 -6.29
CA GLU A 103 4.77 -1.93 -7.35
C GLU A 103 5.60 -2.64 -8.40
N TYR A 104 5.10 -3.80 -8.81
CA TYR A 104 5.76 -4.68 -9.73
C TYR A 104 4.95 -4.87 -11.00
N TYR A 105 5.62 -4.91 -12.14
CA TYR A 105 5.04 -5.35 -13.39
C TYR A 105 5.12 -6.88 -13.49
N SER A 106 3.97 -7.52 -13.66
CA SER A 106 3.85 -8.95 -13.92
C SER A 106 3.30 -9.16 -15.34
N PRO A 107 4.16 -9.54 -16.32
CA PRO A 107 3.71 -9.76 -17.69
C PRO A 107 2.69 -10.89 -17.77
N PRO A 108 1.79 -10.89 -18.78
CA PRO A 108 0.88 -12.00 -19.00
C PRO A 108 1.65 -13.30 -19.19
N ASN A 109 1.05 -14.41 -18.75
CA ASN A 109 1.67 -15.73 -18.61
C ASN A 109 2.12 -16.30 -19.97
N THR A 110 3.28 -15.89 -20.49
CA THR A 110 3.82 -16.29 -21.82
C THR A 110 4.75 -17.50 -21.78
N GLY A 111 4.81 -18.26 -20.68
CA GLY A 111 5.55 -19.52 -20.62
C GLY A 111 7.08 -19.40 -20.49
N THR A 112 7.62 -18.19 -20.34
CA THR A 112 9.04 -17.94 -20.03
C THR A 112 9.16 -17.34 -18.63
N ASN A 113 10.14 -17.83 -17.85
CA ASN A 113 10.40 -17.46 -16.45
C ASN A 113 9.98 -16.03 -16.06
N ASN A 114 8.95 -15.98 -15.22
CA ASN A 114 8.29 -14.81 -14.63
C ASN A 114 9.27 -13.86 -13.93
N LEU A 115 9.84 -12.90 -14.66
CA LEU A 115 10.50 -11.78 -14.01
C LEU A 115 9.44 -10.74 -13.66
N THR A 116 8.97 -10.81 -12.43
CA THR A 116 8.24 -9.71 -11.80
C THR A 116 9.22 -8.56 -11.61
N HIS A 117 9.05 -7.48 -12.37
CA HIS A 117 9.98 -6.35 -12.35
C HIS A 117 9.46 -5.26 -11.42
N LEU A 118 10.28 -4.80 -10.47
CA LEU A 118 9.96 -3.59 -9.71
C LEU A 118 9.87 -2.41 -10.69
N ILE A 119 8.75 -1.70 -10.70
CA ILE A 119 8.53 -0.53 -11.56
C ILE A 119 8.30 0.76 -10.78
N PHE A 120 7.98 0.64 -9.49
CA PHE A 120 7.83 1.77 -8.60
C PHE A 120 8.25 1.36 -7.20
N ALA A 121 9.05 2.18 -6.54
CA ALA A 121 9.31 2.10 -5.12
C ALA A 121 9.22 3.50 -4.54
N ALA A 122 8.59 3.62 -3.38
CA ALA A 122 8.53 4.87 -2.65
C ALA A 122 8.39 4.61 -1.15
N ARG A 123 8.84 5.57 -0.36
CA ARG A 123 8.65 5.60 1.09
C ARG A 123 7.84 6.83 1.45
N ILE A 124 6.95 6.72 2.43
CA ILE A 124 6.21 7.86 2.94
C ILE A 124 6.21 7.82 4.47
N ALA A 125 6.48 8.95 5.10
CA ALA A 125 6.38 9.10 6.54
C ALA A 125 4.92 9.06 6.98
N SER A 126 4.63 8.42 8.11
CA SER A 126 3.27 8.32 8.64
C SER A 126 2.64 9.69 8.92
N GLY A 127 3.43 10.67 9.37
CA GLY A 127 2.95 12.05 9.55
C GLY A 127 2.36 12.63 8.26
N LYS A 128 3.03 12.42 7.12
CA LYS A 128 2.53 12.85 5.80
C LYS A 128 1.27 12.12 5.39
N ILE A 129 1.15 10.83 5.69
CA ILE A 129 -0.11 10.11 5.46
C ILE A 129 -1.25 10.72 6.29
N SER A 130 -1.02 11.08 7.55
CA SER A 130 -2.04 11.68 8.41
C SER A 130 -2.44 13.10 7.97
N GLU A 131 -1.47 13.93 7.63
CA GLU A 131 -1.65 15.36 7.30
C GLU A 131 -2.33 15.57 5.94
N THR A 132 -2.07 14.69 4.97
CA THR A 132 -2.56 14.85 3.59
C THR A 132 -4.05 14.59 3.49
N ASP A 133 -4.79 15.48 2.83
CA ASP A 133 -6.18 15.24 2.43
C ASP A 133 -6.24 14.38 1.16
N TRP A 134 -6.26 13.06 1.35
CA TRP A 134 -6.27 12.09 0.25
C TRP A 134 -7.58 12.05 -0.54
N ASP A 135 -8.65 12.72 -0.09
CA ASP A 135 -9.90 12.80 -0.85
C ASP A 135 -9.81 13.88 -1.95
N ALA A 136 -9.05 14.96 -1.70
CA ALA A 136 -8.80 16.03 -2.65
C ALA A 136 -7.41 15.95 -3.32
N PHE A 137 -6.58 14.98 -2.93
CA PHE A 137 -5.19 14.88 -3.39
C PHE A 137 -5.09 14.51 -4.88
N ASP A 138 -4.31 15.28 -5.63
CA ASP A 138 -3.91 14.94 -6.99
C ASP A 138 -2.75 13.93 -6.96
N ALA A 139 -3.03 12.71 -7.43
CA ALA A 139 -2.04 11.64 -7.47
C ALA A 139 -0.75 12.01 -8.23
N ARG A 140 -0.79 12.98 -9.15
CA ARG A 140 0.42 13.45 -9.85
C ARG A 140 1.47 14.05 -8.91
N ASN A 141 1.07 14.47 -7.71
CA ASN A 141 1.95 15.06 -6.70
C ASN A 141 2.57 14.01 -5.75
N ILE A 142 2.35 12.70 -5.98
CA ILE A 142 3.01 11.62 -5.21
C ILE A 142 4.53 11.82 -5.08
N PRO A 143 5.27 12.18 -6.15
CA PRO A 143 6.72 12.41 -6.05
C PRO A 143 7.14 13.52 -5.09
N GLU A 144 6.24 14.45 -4.77
CA GLU A 144 6.55 15.61 -3.91
C GLU A 144 6.38 15.29 -2.41
N ILE A 145 5.59 14.27 -2.08
CA ILE A 145 5.24 13.94 -0.69
C ILE A 145 5.90 12.64 -0.20
N MET A 146 6.43 11.84 -1.13
CA MET A 146 7.11 10.58 -0.83
C MET A 146 8.62 10.77 -0.92
N ASP A 147 9.32 10.11 0.00
CA ASP A 147 10.76 9.96 -0.02
C ASP A 147 11.16 8.82 -0.98
N ASP A 148 12.39 8.88 -1.49
CA ASP A 148 13.04 7.77 -2.20
C ASP A 148 12.20 7.22 -3.37
N VAL A 149 11.53 8.12 -4.11
CA VAL A 149 10.66 7.75 -5.23
C VAL A 149 11.50 7.31 -6.43
N GLU A 150 11.38 6.04 -6.77
CA GLU A 150 12.07 5.41 -7.89
C GLU A 150 11.03 4.85 -8.85
N VAL A 151 11.10 5.26 -10.12
CA VAL A 151 10.26 4.72 -11.20
C VAL A 151 11.19 4.01 -12.18
N TYR A 152 10.97 2.70 -12.36
CA TYR A 152 11.78 1.88 -13.25
C TYR A 152 11.01 1.57 -14.53
N GLU A 153 11.71 1.58 -15.65
CA GLU A 153 11.13 1.12 -16.92
C GLU A 153 11.09 -0.41 -16.92
N PRO A 154 9.95 -1.04 -17.27
CA PRO A 154 9.93 -2.47 -17.52
C PRO A 154 10.89 -2.77 -18.67
N ILE A 155 11.79 -3.73 -18.47
CA ILE A 155 12.68 -4.21 -19.54
C ILE A 155 11.78 -4.78 -20.64
N ARG A 156 11.91 -4.24 -21.87
CA ARG A 156 11.13 -4.65 -23.05
C ARG A 156 11.55 -6.00 -23.57
#